data_AF-A0A2E7HFQ7-F1
#
_entry.id   AF-A0A2E7HFQ7-F1
#
_cell.length_a   1.000
_cell.length_b   1.000
_cell.length_c   1.000
_cell.angle_alpha   90.00
_cell.angle_beta   90.00
_cell.angle_gamma   90.00
#
_symmetry.space_group_name_H-M   'P 1'
#
loop_
_entity.id
_entity.type
_entity.pdbx_description
1 polymer ?
#
loop_
_entity_poly.entity_id
_entity_poly.type
_entity_poly.pdbx_seq_one_letter_code
_entity_poly.pdbx_strand_id
1 'polypeptide(L)' 'MTCTVVDDKRVEFEGSITSLSDPARTMLHRHGGKLTAAQGPLYWLFENETLTERRSRMESVFSEVAEV' A
#
# COMPACT_ATOMS: atom_id res chain seq x y z
N MET A 1 6.97 5.59 9.41
CA MET A 1 6.47 4.22 9.63
C MET A 1 6.86 3.40 8.41
N THR A 2 7.23 2.14 8.59
CA THR A 2 7.61 1.23 7.50
C THR A 2 7.03 -0.16 7.76
N CYS A 3 6.85 -0.94 6.71
CA CYS A 3 6.55 -2.38 6.76
C CYS A 3 7.46 -3.09 5.76
N THR A 4 7.66 -4.40 5.93
CA THR A 4 8.46 -5.22 5.03
C THR A 4 7.55 -6.10 4.20
N VAL A 5 7.75 -6.17 2.88
CA VAL A 5 6.97 -7.07 2.02
C VAL A 5 7.39 -8.51 2.30
N VAL A 6 6.42 -9.40 2.54
CA VAL A 6 6.66 -10.84 2.79
C VAL A 6 6.30 -11.67 1.57
N ASP A 7 5.15 -11.39 0.95
CA ASP A 7 4.66 -12.07 -0.25
C ASP A 7 3.74 -11.15 -1.08
N ASP A 8 3.07 -11.70 -2.11
CA ASP A 8 2.20 -10.94 -3.02
C ASP A 8 0.98 -10.27 -2.36
N LYS A 9 0.62 -10.69 -1.14
CA LYS A 9 -0.58 -10.21 -0.42
C LYS A 9 -0.29 -9.74 1.00
N ARG A 10 0.90 -9.97 1.54
CA ARG A 10 1.21 -9.78 2.96
C ARG A 10 2.47 -8.95 3.20
N VAL A 11 2.43 -8.24 4.32
CA VAL A 11 3.54 -7.47 4.87
C VAL A 11 3.78 -7.87 6.31
N GLU A 12 5.02 -7.75 6.76
CA GLU A 12 5.38 -7.76 8.17
C GLU A 12 5.34 -6.33 8.70
N PHE A 13 4.60 -6.16 9.79
CA PHE A 13 4.44 -4.89 10.47
C PHE A 13 4.37 -5.12 11.98
N GLU A 14 5.27 -4.46 12.71
CA GLU A 14 5.37 -4.56 14.18
C GLU A 14 5.48 -6.02 14.67
N GLY A 15 6.19 -6.87 13.92
CA GLY A 15 6.40 -8.28 14.27
C GLY A 15 5.24 -9.22 13.93
N SER A 16 4.20 -8.73 13.24
CA SER A 16 3.07 -9.55 12.78
C SER A 16 2.95 -9.53 11.26
N ILE A 17 2.72 -10.71 10.66
CA ILE A 17 2.43 -10.84 9.24
C ILE A 17 0.94 -10.59 9.02
N THR A 18 0.62 -9.58 8.22
CA THR A 18 -0.75 -9.14 7.98
C THR A 18 -0.94 -8.61 6.57
N SER A 19 -2.17 -8.19 6.23
CA SER A 19 -2.47 -7.50 4.98
C SER A 19 -1.86 -6.10 4.97
N LEU A 20 -1.68 -5.49 3.79
CA LEU A 20 -1.22 -4.10 3.68
C LEU A 20 -2.22 -3.08 4.30
N SER A 21 -3.50 -3.43 4.33
CA SER A 21 -4.58 -2.54 4.80
C SER A 21 -4.72 -2.47 6.32
N ASP A 22 -4.42 -3.56 7.04
CA ASP A 22 -4.48 -3.57 8.50
C ASP A 22 -3.53 -2.59 9.21
N PRO A 23 -2.24 -2.50 8.84
CA PRO A 23 -1.33 -1.54 9.44
C PRO A 23 -1.67 -0.11 9.02
N ALA A 24 -2.21 0.11 7.81
CA ALA A 24 -2.75 1.41 7.40
C ALA A 24 -3.93 1.84 8.28
N ARG A 25 -4.87 0.93 8.56
CA ARG A 25 -6.00 1.18 9.48
C ARG A 25 -5.51 1.46 10.90
N THR A 26 -4.53 0.68 11.37
CA THR A 26 -3.93 0.86 12.69
C THR A 26 -3.33 2.26 12.84
N MET A 27 -2.59 2.75 11.83
CA MET A 27 -2.07 4.11 11.83
C MET A 27 -3.19 5.16 11.83
N LEU A 28 -4.21 5.01 10.98
CA LEU A 28 -5.34 5.94 10.94
C LEU A 28 -6.04 6.06 12.30
N HIS A 29 -6.22 4.95 13.01
CA HIS A 29 -6.79 4.94 14.37
C HIS A 29 -5.87 5.63 15.39
N ARG A 30 -4.55 5.43 15.31
CA ARG A 30 -3.58 6.13 16.17
C ARG A 30 -3.62 7.66 15.99
N HIS A 31 -4.00 8.13 14.80
CA HIS A 31 -4.18 9.55 14.50
C HIS A 31 -5.62 10.06 14.76
N GLY A 32 -6.45 9.29 15.46
CA GLY A 32 -7.82 9.69 15.84
C GLY A 32 -8.90 9.36 14.80
N GLY A 33 -8.56 8.65 13.74
CA GLY A 33 -9.51 8.13 12.76
C GLY A 33 -10.39 7.02 13.33
N LYS A 34 -11.60 6.86 12.78
CA LYS A 34 -12.58 5.84 13.19
C LYS A 34 -13.02 4.90 12.05
N LEU A 35 -12.27 4.91 10.95
CA LEU A 35 -12.62 4.14 9.75
C LEU A 35 -12.56 2.64 10.03
N THR A 36 -13.58 1.89 9.62
CA THR A 36 -13.64 0.44 9.81
C THR A 36 -12.73 -0.32 8.84
N ALA A 37 -12.39 0.32 7.71
CA ALA A 37 -11.53 -0.21 6.66
C ALA A 37 -10.59 0.88 6.14
N ALA A 38 -9.42 0.45 5.63
CA ALA A 38 -8.48 1.30 4.92
C ALA A 38 -8.13 0.65 3.58
N GLN A 39 -7.95 1.46 2.55
CA GLN A 39 -7.38 1.02 1.28
C GLN A 39 -5.86 1.16 1.39
N GLY A 40 -5.18 0.10 1.83
CA GLY A 40 -3.74 0.10 2.09
C GLY A 40 -2.91 0.91 1.08
N PRO A 41 -3.03 0.66 -0.25
CA PRO A 41 -2.20 1.33 -1.25
C PRO A 41 -2.25 2.86 -1.29
N LEU A 42 -3.30 3.49 -0.75
CA LEU A 42 -3.41 4.95 -0.65
C LEU A 42 -2.58 5.56 0.50
N TYR A 43 -2.14 4.74 1.46
CA TYR A 43 -1.50 5.20 2.69
C TYR A 43 -0.03 4.78 2.82
N TRP A 44 0.48 4.00 1.88
CA TRP A 44 1.87 3.56 1.84
C TRP A 44 2.61 4.26 0.71
N LEU A 45 3.78 4.79 1.04
CA LEU A 45 4.69 5.43 0.09
C LEU A 45 5.85 4.49 -0.24
N PHE A 46 6.23 4.47 -1.51
CA PHE A 46 7.46 3.87 -1.98
C PHE A 46 8.07 4.82 -3.02
N GLU A 47 9.36 5.16 -2.89
CA GLU A 47 10.03 6.10 -3.82
C GLU A 47 9.28 7.43 -4.03
N ASN A 48 8.71 8.00 -2.96
CA ASN A 48 7.98 9.28 -2.96
C ASN A 48 6.65 9.29 -3.75
N GLU A 49 6.10 8.12 -4.08
CA GLU A 49 4.74 7.96 -4.64
C GLU A 49 3.92 7.00 -3.78
N THR A 50 2.60 7.15 -3.76
CA THR A 50 1.73 6.13 -3.15
C THR A 50 1.76 4.85 -3.98
N LEU A 51 1.46 3.71 -3.37
CA LEU A 51 1.38 2.45 -4.11
C LEU A 51 0.24 2.48 -5.16
N THR A 52 -0.81 3.25 -4.92
CA THR A 52 -1.84 3.51 -5.93
C THR A 52 -1.27 4.28 -7.12
N GLU A 53 -0.55 5.38 -6.90
CA GLU A 53 0.10 6.15 -7.98
C GLU A 53 1.11 5.29 -8.75
N ARG A 54 1.93 4.53 -8.02
CA ARG A 54 2.89 3.60 -8.61
C ARG A 54 2.23 2.58 -9.52
N ARG A 55 1.14 1.97 -9.06
CA ARG A 55 0.37 1.01 -9.85
C ARG A 55 -0.18 1.68 -11.11
N SER A 56 -0.86 2.82 -10.97
CA SER A 56 -1.40 3.56 -12.11
C SER A 56 -0.31 3.91 -13.13
N ARG A 57 0.86 4.37 -12.67
CA ARG A 57 2.00 4.66 -13.54
C ARG A 57 2.50 3.41 -14.27
N MET A 58 2.65 2.29 -13.56
CA MET A 58 3.10 1.04 -14.17
C MET A 58 2.09 0.50 -15.19
N GLU A 59 0.79 0.56 -14.89
CA GLU A 59 -0.28 0.14 -15.78
C GLU A 59 -0.43 1.07 -16.99
N SER A 60 -0.27 2.39 -16.82
CA SER A 60 -0.26 3.35 -17.92
C SER A 60 0.96 3.16 -18.84
N VAL A 61 2.15 2.96 -18.28
CA VAL A 61 3.36 2.66 -19.08
C VAL A 61 3.22 1.33 -19.82
N PHE A 62 2.55 0.34 -19.21
CA PHE A 62 2.28 -0.95 -19.86
C PHE A 62 1.34 -0.83 -21.07
N SER A 63 0.46 0.18 -21.07
CA SER A 63 -0.42 0.47 -22.21
C SER A 63 0.33 0.96 -23.44
N GLU A 64 1.41 1.74 -23.30
CA GLU A 64 2.16 2.31 -24.43
C GLU A 64 3.11 1.29 -25.10
N VAL A 65 3.56 0.27 -24.37
CA VAL A 65 4.49 -0.76 -24.91
C VAL A 65 3.78 -1.97 -25.50
N ALA A 66 2.49 -2.15 -25.23
CA ALA A 66 1.70 -3.29 -25.74
C ALA A 66 1.11 -3.04 -27.15
N GLU A 67 1.29 -1.83 -27.71
CA GLU A 67 0.78 -1.43 -29.03
C GLU A 67 1.85 -1.44 -30.15
N VAL A 68 3.03 -2.06 -29.95
CA VAL A 68 4.13 -2.10 -30.94
C VAL A 68 4.46 -3.50 -31.44
#